data_AF-T0TAY3-F1
#
_entry.id   AF-T0TAY3-F1
#
_cell.length_a   1.000
_cell.length_b   1.000
_cell.length_c   1.000
_cell.angle_alpha   90.00
_cell.angle_beta   90.00
_cell.angle_gamma   90.00
#
_symmetry.space_group_name_H-M   'P 1'
#
loop_
_entity.id
_entity.type
_entity.pdbx_description
1 polymer ?
#
loop_
_entity_poly.entity_id
_entity_poly.type
_entity_poly.pdbx_seq_one_letter_code
_entity_poly.pdbx_strand_id
1 'polypeptide(L)'
;MIRLRKDMPIIAEGNYQSAYQDNPKIYAFERHLGDESLLVLNNFFATEVEIDLPKYYQFGKILLSNYPAENLSSKITLKPYQTLAIYQEKSDSKDNCQ
;
A
#
# COMPACT_ATOMS: atom_id res chain seq x y z
N MET A 1 -11.61 -12.62 -9.76
CA MET A 1 -11.02 -11.95 -8.57
C MET A 1 -10.90 -12.94 -7.40
N ILE A 2 -10.15 -14.04 -7.58
CA ILE A 2 -10.03 -15.14 -6.59
C ILE A 2 -8.57 -15.60 -6.41
N ARG A 3 -7.69 -15.32 -7.38
CA ARG A 3 -6.32 -15.85 -7.41
C ARG A 3 -5.38 -15.19 -6.41
N LEU A 4 -5.44 -13.86 -6.30
CA LEU A 4 -4.65 -13.08 -5.33
C LEU A 4 -4.84 -13.51 -3.86
N ARG A 5 -6.05 -13.96 -3.47
CA ARG A 5 -6.30 -14.46 -2.10
C ARG A 5 -5.72 -15.85 -1.84
N LYS A 6 -5.46 -16.64 -2.87
CA LYS A 6 -4.81 -17.95 -2.73
C LYS A 6 -3.29 -17.86 -2.69
N ASP A 7 -2.73 -16.83 -3.34
CA ASP A 7 -1.29 -16.75 -3.55
C ASP A 7 -0.56 -15.86 -2.51
N MET A 8 -1.26 -15.02 -1.74
CA MET A 8 -0.64 -14.11 -0.75
C MET A 8 -1.30 -14.20 0.64
N PRO A 9 -0.68 -14.86 1.63
CA PRO A 9 -1.26 -15.03 2.96
C PRO A 9 -1.46 -13.70 3.69
N ILE A 10 -0.69 -12.65 3.41
CA ILE A 10 -0.90 -11.30 3.96
C ILE A 10 -2.31 -10.72 3.67
N ILE A 11 -2.96 -11.18 2.59
CA ILE A 11 -4.32 -10.77 2.24
C ILE A 11 -5.39 -11.53 3.06
N ALA A 12 -5.06 -12.70 3.61
CA ALA A 12 -5.98 -13.49 4.43
C ALA A 12 -5.71 -13.34 5.94
N GLU A 13 -4.45 -13.35 6.33
CA GLU A 13 -3.98 -13.46 7.72
C GLU A 13 -3.26 -12.20 8.22
N GLY A 14 -2.98 -11.23 7.34
CA GLY A 14 -2.30 -10.00 7.73
C GLY A 14 -3.10 -9.19 8.75
N ASN A 15 -2.41 -8.72 9.80
CA ASN A 15 -2.98 -7.85 10.82
C ASN A 15 -3.41 -6.53 10.18
N TYR A 16 -4.69 -6.19 10.31
CA TYR A 16 -5.26 -4.96 9.78
C TYR A 16 -5.00 -3.79 10.74
N GLN A 17 -4.42 -2.72 10.21
CA GLN A 17 -4.23 -1.45 10.92
C GLN A 17 -4.76 -0.31 10.06
N SER A 18 -5.63 0.54 10.60
CA SER A 18 -6.07 1.73 9.89
C SER A 18 -4.93 2.73 9.74
N ALA A 19 -4.79 3.32 8.55
CA ALA A 19 -3.78 4.32 8.24
C ALA A 19 -4.48 5.62 7.77
N TYR A 20 -3.79 6.76 7.90
CA TYR A 20 -4.30 8.07 7.47
C TYR A 20 -5.71 8.42 7.98
N GLN A 21 -6.03 8.02 9.22
CA GLN A 21 -7.34 8.29 9.84
C GLN A 21 -7.65 9.78 9.94
N ASP A 22 -6.62 10.64 9.90
CA ASP A 22 -6.74 12.09 9.90
C ASP A 22 -7.37 12.64 8.61
N ASN A 23 -7.38 11.86 7.53
CA ASN A 23 -7.86 12.28 6.22
C ASN A 23 -9.24 11.65 5.92
N PRO A 24 -10.36 12.35 6.15
CA PRO A 24 -11.71 11.79 5.96
C PRO A 24 -12.02 11.44 4.51
N LYS A 25 -11.20 11.93 3.57
CA LYS A 25 -11.36 11.72 2.13
C LYS A 25 -10.70 10.44 1.61
N ILE A 26 -9.82 9.82 2.40
CA ILE A 26 -9.11 8.61 1.99
C ILE A 26 -9.38 7.53 3.01
N TYR A 27 -9.72 6.35 2.50
CA TYR A 27 -9.75 5.14 3.31
C TYR A 27 -8.45 4.37 3.06
N ALA A 28 -7.53 4.47 4.03
CA ALA A 28 -6.25 3.80 3.98
C ALA A 28 -6.13 2.78 5.11
N PHE A 29 -5.46 1.68 4.81
CA PHE A 29 -5.13 0.68 5.81
C PHE A 29 -3.87 -0.07 5.42
N GLU A 30 -3.14 -0.47 6.44
CA GLU A 30 -1.97 -1.31 6.33
C GLU A 30 -2.32 -2.72 6.79
N ARG A 31 -1.68 -3.69 6.15
CA ARG A 31 -1.68 -5.07 6.59
C ARG A 31 -0.26 -5.51 6.80
N HIS A 32 0.00 -6.18 7.91
CA HIS A 32 1.32 -6.72 8.21
C HIS A 32 1.22 -8.22 8.45
N LEU A 33 2.12 -8.99 7.85
CA LEU A 33 2.25 -10.42 8.11
C LEU A 33 3.72 -10.81 8.12
N GLY A 34 4.27 -11.09 9.31
CA GLY A 34 5.70 -11.35 9.46
C GLY A 34 6.53 -10.16 8.97
N ASP A 35 7.35 -10.41 7.95
CA ASP A 35 8.19 -9.40 7.30
C ASP A 35 7.49 -8.71 6.13
N GLU A 36 6.30 -9.14 5.73
CA GLU A 36 5.54 -8.54 4.65
C GLU A 36 4.64 -7.41 5.15
N SER A 37 4.49 -6.36 4.34
CA SER A 37 3.62 -5.22 4.62
C SER A 37 2.90 -4.75 3.36
N LEU A 38 1.60 -4.51 3.47
CA LEU A 38 0.74 -4.11 2.37
C LEU A 38 -0.04 -2.87 2.78
N LEU A 39 0.29 -1.73 2.16
CA LEU A 39 -0.48 -0.50 2.29
C LEU A 39 -1.53 -0.45 1.18
N VAL A 40 -2.79 -0.27 1.56
CA VAL A 40 -3.91 -0.12 0.63
C VAL A 40 -4.53 1.26 0.84
N LEU A 41 -4.59 2.01 -0.23
CA LEU A 41 -5.11 3.38 -0.29
C LEU A 41 -6.33 3.40 -1.20
N ASN A 42 -7.46 3.87 -0.70
CA ASN A 42 -8.67 4.08 -1.50
C ASN A 42 -9.12 5.53 -1.36
N ASN A 43 -9.13 6.24 -2.49
CA ASN A 43 -9.84 7.50 -2.59
C ASN A 43 -11.30 7.20 -2.95
N PHE A 44 -12.24 7.43 -2.03
CA PHE A 44 -13.67 7.23 -2.29
C PHE A 44 -14.37 8.49 -2.83
N PHE A 45 -13.64 9.58 -3.04
CA PHE A 45 -14.18 10.86 -3.43
C PHE A 45 -13.84 11.20 -4.88
N ALA A 46 -14.68 12.05 -5.48
CA ALA A 46 -14.48 12.56 -6.83
C ALA A 46 -13.40 13.67 -6.92
N THR A 47 -12.54 13.80 -5.91
CA THR A 47 -11.53 14.85 -5.80
C THR A 47 -10.14 14.26 -5.70
N GLU A 48 -9.16 14.93 -6.26
CA GLU A 48 -7.75 14.58 -6.04
C GLU A 48 -7.38 14.82 -4.57
N VAL A 49 -6.62 13.88 -4.00
CA VAL A 49 -6.12 13.99 -2.64
C VAL A 49 -4.64 13.66 -2.63
N GLU A 50 -3.85 14.58 -2.11
CA GLU A 50 -2.41 14.39 -1.91
C GLU A 50 -2.17 13.78 -0.52
N ILE A 51 -1.35 12.73 -0.47
CA ILE A 51 -0.89 12.14 0.79
C ILE A 51 0.61 11.94 0.80
N ASP A 52 1.19 12.10 1.99
CA ASP A 52 2.59 11.81 2.25
C ASP A 52 2.78 10.30 2.41
N LEU A 53 3.54 9.68 1.51
CA LEU A 53 3.82 8.24 1.55
C LEU A 53 5.03 7.97 2.46
N PRO A 54 4.94 7.02 3.43
CA PRO A 54 6.05 6.73 4.33
C PRO A 54 7.23 6.19 3.52
N LYS A 55 8.46 6.56 3.91
CA LYS A 55 9.69 6.15 3.21
C LYS A 55 9.78 4.64 2.97
N TYR A 56 9.24 3.86 3.89
CA TYR A 56 9.16 2.41 3.79
C TYR A 56 8.45 1.92 2.53
N TYR A 57 7.35 2.58 2.13
CA TYR A 57 6.55 2.21 0.94
C TYR A 57 7.00 2.91 -0.34
N GLN A 58 7.86 3.94 -0.28
CA GLN A 58 8.35 4.64 -1.48
C GLN A 58 9.16 3.73 -2.42
N PHE A 59 9.78 2.68 -1.86
CA PHE A 59 10.52 1.67 -2.63
C PHE A 59 9.72 0.37 -2.80
N GLY A 60 8.43 0.38 -2.45
CA GLY A 60 7.56 -0.78 -2.55
C GLY A 60 7.15 -1.09 -4.00
N LYS A 61 6.51 -2.23 -4.18
CA LYS A 61 5.94 -2.66 -5.46
C LYS A 61 4.44 -2.41 -5.47
N ILE A 62 3.95 -1.74 -6.51
CA ILE A 62 2.52 -1.59 -6.75
C ILE A 62 1.94 -2.95 -7.16
N LEU A 63 1.09 -3.54 -6.32
CA LEU A 63 0.39 -4.80 -6.62
C LEU A 63 -0.89 -4.59 -7.40
N LEU A 64 -1.63 -3.53 -7.05
CA LEU A 64 -2.92 -3.23 -7.63
C LEU A 64 -3.05 -1.72 -7.78
N SER A 65 -3.39 -1.29 -8.99
CA SER A 65 -3.84 0.06 -9.26
C SER A 65 -4.93 -0.02 -10.32
N ASN A 66 -6.03 0.71 -10.13
CA ASN A 66 -7.08 0.84 -11.15
C ASN A 66 -6.78 1.97 -12.16
N TYR A 67 -5.79 2.81 -11.86
CA TYR A 67 -5.23 3.80 -12.78
C TYR A 67 -3.83 3.36 -13.25
N PRO A 68 -3.28 3.98 -14.32
CA PRO A 68 -1.88 3.77 -14.69
C PRO A 68 -0.97 3.96 -13.48
N ALA A 69 -0.12 2.98 -13.22
CA ALA A 69 0.80 3.03 -12.09
C ALA A 69 1.73 4.24 -12.23
N GLU A 70 1.75 5.09 -11.21
CA GLU A 70 2.68 6.22 -11.10
C GLU A 70 3.88 5.82 -10.24
N ASN A 71 5.00 6.53 -10.40
CA ASN A 71 6.16 6.29 -9.56
C ASN A 71 5.82 6.63 -8.10
N LEU A 72 6.12 5.71 -7.19
CA LEU A 72 6.00 5.96 -5.77
C LEU A 72 7.04 7.02 -5.38
N SER A 73 6.55 8.12 -4.81
CA SER A 73 7.37 9.22 -4.37
C SER A 73 7.01 9.57 -2.92
N SER A 74 7.71 10.52 -2.31
CA SER A 74 7.39 10.96 -0.95
C SER A 74 5.97 11.52 -0.81
N LYS A 75 5.41 12.01 -1.92
CA LYS A 75 4.02 12.47 -2.02
C LYS A 75 3.36 11.78 -3.20
N ILE A 76 2.15 11.27 -2.98
CA ILE A 76 1.35 10.66 -4.03
C ILE A 76 0.01 11.36 -4.10
N THR A 77 -0.43 11.61 -5.33
CA THR A 77 -1.74 12.20 -5.60
C THR A 77 -2.67 11.09 -6.05
N LEU A 78 -3.67 10.79 -5.22
CA LEU A 78 -4.72 9.84 -5.57
C LEU A 78 -5.79 10.56 -6.39
N LYS A 79 -5.99 10.09 -7.62
CA LYS A 79 -7.06 10.51 -8.52
C LYS A 79 -8.44 10.13 -7.96
N PRO A 80 -9.51 10.76 -8.44
CA PRO A 80 -10.88 10.40 -8.12
C PRO A 80 -11.12 8.89 -8.25
N TYR A 81 -11.64 8.26 -7.20
CA TYR A 81 -11.91 6.81 -7.19
C TYR A 81 -10.68 5.92 -7.44
N GLN A 82 -9.47 6.42 -7.17
CA GLN A 82 -8.25 5.62 -7.29
C GLN A 82 -8.06 4.69 -6.10
N THR A 83 -7.77 3.42 -6.41
CA THR A 83 -7.31 2.41 -5.47
C THR A 83 -5.86 2.11 -5.80
N LEU A 84 -4.98 2.17 -4.79
CA LEU A 84 -3.57 1.83 -4.90
C LEU A 84 -3.18 0.87 -3.77
N ALA A 85 -2.61 -0.29 -4.13
CA ALA A 85 -2.06 -1.24 -3.17
C ALA A 85 -0.55 -1.37 -3.38
N ILE A 86 0.20 -1.02 -2.35
CA ILE A 86 1.67 -1.03 -2.33
C ILE A 86 2.11 -2.14 -1.38
N TYR A 87 2.81 -3.12 -1.93
CA TYR A 87 3.45 -4.17 -1.16
C TYR A 87 4.90 -3.84 -0.94
N GLN A 88 5.35 -4.02 0.29
CA GLN A 88 6.74 -3.97 0.65
C GLN A 88 7.05 -5.17 1.52
N GLU A 89 8.16 -5.82 1.24
CA GLU A 89 8.74 -6.80 2.14
C GLU A 89 9.83 -6.07 2.95
N LYS A 90 9.82 -6.21 4.27
CA LYS A 90 11.05 -6.01 5.05
C LYS A 90 12.00 -7.09 4.57
N SER A 91 12.76 -6.76 3.53
CA SER A 91 14.06 -7.36 3.37
C SER A 91 14.85 -6.84 4.57
N ASP A 92 14.76 -7.55 5.69
CA ASP A 92 15.78 -7.49 6.72
C ASP A 92 17.05 -7.79 5.94
N SER A 93 17.85 -6.75 5.74
CA SER A 93 19.16 -6.87 5.13
C SER A 93 19.92 -7.80 6.07
N LYS A 94 19.83 -9.11 5.82
CA LYS A 94 20.97 -9.99 5.98
C LYS A 94 21.99 -9.50 4.98
N ASP A 95 22.62 -8.37 5.28
CA ASP A 95 24.04 -8.21 5.09
C ASP A 95 24.72 -9.20 6.05
N ASN A 96 24.58 -10.49 5.71
CA ASN A 96 25.47 -11.55 6.13
C ASN A 96 26.10 -12.13 4.87
N CYS A 97 27.08 -11.38 4.36
CA CYS A 97 28.21 -11.79 3.53
C CYS A 97 28.91 -10.47 3.18
N GLN A 98 30.09 -10.12 3.69
CA GLN A 98 31.23 -10.95 4.02
C GLN A 98 32.23 -10.11 4.85
#